data_AF-A0A8J7LMY3-F1
#
_entry.id   AF-A0A8J7LMY3-F1
#
_cell.length_a   1.000
_cell.length_b   1.000
_cell.length_c   1.000
_cell.angle_alpha   90.00
_cell.angle_beta   90.00
_cell.angle_gamma   90.00
#
_symmetry.space_group_name_H-M   'P 1'
#
loop_
_entity.id
_entity.type
_entity.pdbx_description
1 polymer ?
#
loop_
_entity_poly.entity_id
_entity_poly.type
_entity_poly.pdbx_seq_one_letter_code
_entity_poly.pdbx_strand_id
1 'polypeptide(L)'
;MLAKLLEDHERIAQLAAELSDFIAEDAPPVTARFAQVRWNLARELSTHLAVETQILKEALRQKILLESHANSLDLTLGEDLRQHIVRWPDPELRDDWFAYRQDLKALLTRLQRRVEREETRIYPAIFGSSRQSRLGRMGQGRIAFATGAEHFAISPQ
;
A
#
# COMPACT_ATOMS: atom_id res chain seq x y z
N MET A 1 -2.84 1.27 19.74
CA MET A 1 -2.85 0.24 18.68
C MET A 1 -3.10 0.88 17.32
N LEU A 2 -4.27 1.48 17.06
CA LEU A 2 -4.57 2.16 15.79
C LEU A 2 -3.52 3.22 15.41
N ALA A 3 -3.15 4.11 16.33
CA ALA A 3 -2.13 5.14 16.07
C ALA A 3 -0.80 4.55 15.55
N LYS A 4 -0.38 3.41 16.09
CA LYS A 4 0.85 2.72 15.65
C LYS A 4 0.73 2.13 14.24
N LEU A 5 -0.45 1.63 13.85
CA LEU A 5 -0.68 1.15 12.48
C LEU A 5 -0.65 2.30 11.47
N LEU A 6 -1.20 3.46 11.85
CA LEU A 6 -1.15 4.66 11.02
C LEU A 6 0.28 5.21 10.90
N GLU A 7 1.04 5.24 11.99
CA GLU A 7 2.47 5.58 11.96
C GLU A 7 3.26 4.62 11.06
N ASP A 8 2.93 3.32 11.07
CA ASP A 8 3.54 2.35 10.16
C ASP A 8 3.19 2.65 8.70
N HIS A 9 1.93 3.00 8.40
CA HIS A 9 1.51 3.40 7.06
C HIS A 9 2.24 4.65 6.57
N GLU A 10 2.36 5.68 7.39
CA GLU A 10 3.10 6.90 7.04
C GLU A 10 4.55 6.57 6.70
N ARG A 11 5.21 5.73 7.51
CA ARG A 11 6.59 5.32 7.28
C ARG A 11 6.74 4.48 6.01
N ILE A 12 5.84 3.54 5.79
CA ILE A 12 5.81 2.70 4.59
C ILE A 12 5.56 3.56 3.33
N ALA A 13 4.63 4.52 3.39
CA ALA A 13 4.33 5.44 2.31
C ALA A 13 5.54 6.32 1.97
N GLN A 14 6.26 6.82 2.97
CA GLN A 14 7.48 7.60 2.77
C GLN A 14 8.58 6.79 2.05
N LEU A 15 8.79 5.54 2.45
CA LEU A 15 9.75 4.64 1.80
C LEU A 15 9.32 4.27 0.37
N ALA A 16 8.03 4.06 0.16
CA ALA A 16 7.45 3.80 -1.17
C ALA A 16 7.61 4.99 -2.11
N ALA A 17 7.38 6.21 -1.63
CA ALA A 17 7.60 7.43 -2.39
C ALA A 17 9.07 7.58 -2.80
N GLU A 18 9.99 7.38 -1.84
CA GLU A 18 11.42 7.46 -2.13
C GLU A 18 11.89 6.40 -3.15
N LEU A 19 11.39 5.16 -3.07
CA LEU A 19 11.66 4.16 -4.11
C LEU A 19 11.05 4.55 -5.47
N SER A 20 9.90 5.20 -5.47
CA SER A 20 9.25 5.67 -6.70
C SER A 20 10.11 6.71 -7.41
N ASP A 21 10.76 7.60 -6.65
CA ASP A 21 11.71 8.57 -7.20
C ASP A 21 12.93 7.87 -7.80
N PHE A 22 13.51 6.87 -7.11
CA PHE A 22 14.64 6.10 -7.64
C PHE A 22 14.33 5.37 -8.97
N ILE A 23 13.11 4.85 -9.12
CA ILE A 23 12.68 4.14 -10.33
C ILE A 23 12.01 5.04 -11.37
N ALA A 24 11.95 6.36 -11.13
CA ALA A 24 11.56 7.33 -12.15
C ALA A 24 12.62 7.40 -13.25
N GLU A 25 13.89 7.28 -12.87
CA GLU A 25 15.04 7.29 -13.78
C GLU A 25 15.17 5.99 -14.59
N ASP A 26 15.68 6.12 -15.82
CA ASP A 26 15.87 5.00 -16.74
C ASP A 26 17.16 4.20 -16.49
N ALA A 27 18.09 4.73 -15.71
CA ALA A 27 19.31 4.05 -15.32
C ALA A 27 19.25 3.58 -13.85
N PRO A 28 19.83 2.41 -13.50
CA PRO A 28 19.80 1.91 -12.13
C PRO A 28 20.60 2.84 -11.20
N PRO A 29 20.02 3.31 -10.10
CA PRO A 29 20.75 4.07 -9.10
C PRO A 29 21.60 3.10 -8.29
N VAL A 30 22.85 2.87 -8.71
CA VAL A 30 23.81 1.99 -8.02
C VAL A 30 24.34 2.70 -6.76
N THR A 31 23.46 2.92 -5.79
CA THR A 31 23.77 3.68 -4.56
C THR A 31 23.41 2.87 -3.32
N ALA A 32 24.21 3.06 -2.26
CA ALA A 32 23.91 2.46 -0.95
C ALA A 32 22.56 2.92 -0.41
N ARG A 33 22.13 4.15 -0.74
CA ARG A 33 20.82 4.68 -0.34
C ARG A 33 19.68 3.86 -0.94
N PHE A 34 19.73 3.56 -2.24
CA PHE A 34 18.70 2.76 -2.90
C PHE A 34 18.56 1.37 -2.27
N ALA A 35 19.68 0.68 -2.04
CA ALA A 35 19.69 -0.61 -1.35
C ALA A 35 19.08 -0.50 0.08
N GLN A 36 19.44 0.55 0.82
CA GLN A 36 18.93 0.79 2.17
C GLN A 36 17.41 1.02 2.19
N VAL A 37 16.88 1.81 1.25
CA VAL A 37 15.43 2.10 1.18
C VAL A 37 14.66 0.83 0.82
N ARG A 38 15.15 0.02 -0.13
CA ARG A 38 14.54 -1.28 -0.47
C ARG A 38 14.46 -2.20 0.76
N TRP A 39 15.55 -2.33 1.50
CA TRP A 39 15.60 -3.16 2.69
C TRP A 39 14.68 -2.63 3.80
N ASN A 40 14.66 -1.31 4.02
CA ASN A 40 13.77 -0.69 4.99
C ASN A 40 12.31 -0.95 4.65
N LEU A 41 11.90 -0.75 3.39
CA LEU A 41 10.51 -1.01 2.97
C LEU A 41 10.12 -2.46 3.23
N ALA A 42 10.99 -3.41 2.81
CA ALA A 42 10.77 -4.83 3.02
C ALA A 42 10.56 -5.17 4.51
N ARG A 43 11.41 -4.62 5.38
CA ARG A 43 11.35 -4.83 6.82
C ARG A 43 10.09 -4.24 7.46
N GLU A 44 9.81 -2.96 7.19
CA GLU A 44 8.68 -2.24 7.78
C GLU A 44 7.37 -2.89 7.35
N LEU A 45 7.21 -3.17 6.05
CA LEU A 45 6.01 -3.82 5.51
C LEU A 45 5.82 -5.23 6.08
N SER A 46 6.89 -6.04 6.17
CA SER A 46 6.79 -7.39 6.76
C SER A 46 6.36 -7.35 8.23
N THR A 47 6.91 -6.40 8.99
CA THR A 47 6.59 -6.22 10.43
C THR A 47 5.15 -5.77 10.61
N HIS A 48 4.71 -4.78 9.82
CA HIS A 48 3.35 -4.27 9.82
C HIS A 48 2.34 -5.38 9.49
N LEU A 49 2.56 -6.12 8.40
CA LEU A 49 1.66 -7.20 7.96
C LEU A 49 1.53 -8.31 8.99
N ALA A 50 2.61 -8.64 9.72
CA ALA A 50 2.57 -9.65 10.77
C ALA A 50 1.65 -9.22 11.93
N VAL A 51 1.73 -7.97 12.37
CA VAL A 51 0.86 -7.40 13.41
C VAL A 51 -0.57 -7.32 12.92
N GLU A 52 -0.79 -6.77 11.73
CA GLU A 52 -2.12 -6.59 11.15
C GLU A 52 -2.84 -7.94 10.97
N THR A 53 -2.14 -8.97 10.51
CA THR A 53 -2.71 -10.31 10.36
C THR A 53 -3.31 -10.83 11.67
N GLN A 54 -2.67 -10.57 12.82
CA GLN A 54 -3.21 -10.99 14.11
C GLN A 54 -4.46 -10.20 14.49
N ILE A 55 -4.45 -8.88 14.24
CA ILE A 55 -5.59 -8.00 14.50
C ILE A 55 -6.80 -8.41 13.66
N LEU A 56 -6.60 -8.67 12.36
CA LEU A 56 -7.67 -9.09 11.44
C LEU A 56 -8.26 -10.44 11.84
N LYS A 57 -7.41 -11.42 12.17
CA LYS A 57 -7.86 -12.74 12.65
C LYS A 57 -8.70 -12.62 13.91
N GLU A 58 -8.28 -11.77 14.85
CA GLU A 58 -9.03 -11.56 16.09
C GLU A 58 -10.36 -10.84 15.83
N ALA A 59 -10.37 -9.80 15.01
CA ALA A 59 -11.59 -9.07 14.66
C ALA A 59 -12.63 -9.95 13.94
N LEU A 60 -12.17 -10.87 13.08
CA LEU A 60 -13.03 -11.88 12.45
C LEU A 60 -13.57 -12.88 13.47
N ARG A 61 -12.70 -13.40 14.35
CA ARG A 61 -13.10 -14.32 15.43
C ARG A 61 -14.16 -13.72 16.35
N GLN A 62 -14.03 -12.44 16.68
CA GLN A 62 -14.98 -11.68 17.50
C GLN A 62 -16.21 -11.17 16.72
N LYS A 63 -16.29 -11.43 15.40
CA LYS A 63 -17.36 -10.94 14.50
C LYS A 63 -17.48 -9.40 14.49
N ILE A 64 -16.40 -8.68 14.79
CA ILE A 64 -16.32 -7.22 14.68
C ILE A 64 -16.18 -6.84 13.20
N LEU A 65 -15.35 -7.58 12.46
CA LEU A 65 -15.17 -7.40 11.03
C LEU A 65 -16.05 -8.40 10.26
N LEU A 66 -16.79 -7.91 9.27
CA LEU A 66 -17.55 -8.76 8.35
C LEU A 66 -16.58 -9.51 7.42
N GLU A 67 -16.89 -10.77 7.11
CA GLU A 67 -16.11 -11.57 6.15
C GLU A 67 -16.02 -10.90 4.77
N SER A 68 -17.06 -10.17 4.35
CA SER A 68 -17.06 -9.41 3.10
C SER A 68 -15.99 -8.31 3.08
N HIS A 69 -15.69 -7.68 4.22
CA HIS A 69 -14.60 -6.71 4.33
C HIS A 69 -13.24 -7.39 4.30
N ALA A 70 -13.08 -8.53 4.96
CA ALA A 70 -11.83 -9.30 4.95
C ALA A 70 -11.50 -9.87 3.57
N ASN A 71 -12.49 -10.38 2.83
CA ASN A 71 -12.32 -10.87 1.46
C ASN A 71 -11.94 -9.76 0.48
N SER A 72 -12.09 -8.50 0.89
CA SER A 72 -11.77 -7.34 0.09
C SER A 72 -10.30 -6.90 0.26
N LEU A 73 -9.55 -7.51 1.18
CA LEU A 73 -8.13 -7.24 1.40
C LEU A 73 -7.24 -8.07 0.48
N ASP A 74 -6.18 -7.44 -0.01
CA ASP A 74 -5.12 -8.11 -0.78
C ASP A 74 -4.18 -8.85 0.18
N LEU A 75 -4.53 -10.09 0.53
CA LEU A 75 -3.73 -10.91 1.45
C LEU A 75 -2.44 -11.45 0.83
N THR A 76 -2.24 -11.33 -0.49
CA THR A 76 -1.05 -11.89 -1.15
C THR A 76 0.12 -10.91 -1.18
N LEU A 77 -0.10 -9.62 -0.92
CA LEU A 77 0.94 -8.58 -0.95
C LEU A 77 2.22 -8.96 -0.18
N GLY A 78 2.09 -9.58 1.00
CA GLY A 78 3.25 -10.00 1.79
C GLY A 78 4.05 -11.13 1.15
N GLU A 79 3.38 -12.06 0.46
CA GLU A 79 4.06 -13.11 -0.32
C GLU A 79 4.71 -12.53 -1.58
N ASP A 80 4.00 -11.65 -2.29
CA ASP A 80 4.51 -11.02 -3.50
C ASP A 80 5.75 -10.14 -3.21
N LEU A 81 5.80 -9.49 -2.04
CA LEU A 81 6.99 -8.80 -1.56
C LEU A 81 8.18 -9.75 -1.34
N ARG A 82 7.95 -10.90 -0.71
CA ARG A 82 9.02 -11.90 -0.51
C ARG A 82 9.54 -12.42 -1.84
N GLN A 83 8.65 -12.73 -2.77
CA GLN A 83 9.02 -13.17 -4.10
C GLN A 83 9.78 -12.10 -4.87
N HIS A 84 9.36 -10.83 -4.76
CA HIS A 84 10.07 -9.71 -5.37
C HIS A 84 11.52 -9.57 -4.85
N ILE A 85 11.73 -9.70 -3.53
CA ILE A 85 13.07 -9.63 -2.93
C ILE A 85 13.97 -10.77 -3.41
N VAL A 86 13.43 -11.99 -3.48
CA VAL A 86 14.17 -13.18 -3.94
C VAL A 86 14.49 -13.08 -5.44
N ARG A 87 13.55 -12.58 -6.24
CA ARG A 87 13.70 -12.43 -7.69
C ARG A 87 14.74 -11.40 -8.09
N TRP A 88 14.94 -10.36 -7.29
CA TRP A 88 15.77 -9.22 -7.64
C TRP A 88 16.95 -8.99 -6.68
N PRO A 89 17.95 -9.90 -6.65
CA PRO A 89 19.24 -9.59 -6.04
C PRO A 89 19.97 -8.48 -6.82
N ASP A 90 21.00 -7.88 -6.21
CA ASP A 90 21.70 -6.71 -6.77
C ASP A 90 22.37 -6.92 -8.15
N PRO A 91 22.90 -8.12 -8.50
CA PRO A 91 23.36 -8.41 -9.85
C PRO A 91 22.22 -8.37 -10.89
N GLU A 92 21.14 -9.11 -10.64
CA GLU A 92 20.01 -9.28 -11.57
C GLU A 92 19.24 -7.97 -11.76
N LEU A 93 19.15 -7.14 -10.73
CA LEU A 93 18.57 -5.80 -10.81
C LEU A 93 19.33 -4.90 -11.80
N ARG A 94 20.66 -5.02 -11.85
CA ARG A 94 21.48 -4.23 -12.78
C ARG A 94 21.35 -4.75 -14.21
N ASP A 95 21.26 -6.06 -14.37
CA ASP A 95 21.16 -6.70 -15.68
C ASP A 95 19.79 -6.48 -16.34
N ASP A 96 18.70 -6.42 -15.56
CA ASP A 96 17.35 -6.16 -16.06
C ASP A 96 16.62 -5.09 -15.24
N TRP A 97 17.18 -3.88 -15.26
CA TRP A 97 16.63 -2.72 -14.58
C TRP A 97 15.21 -2.37 -15.04
N PHE A 98 14.91 -2.54 -16.33
CA PHE A 98 13.59 -2.24 -16.87
C PHE A 98 12.52 -3.14 -16.26
N ALA A 99 12.72 -4.46 -16.23
CA ALA A 99 11.74 -5.37 -15.64
C ALA A 99 11.63 -5.18 -14.13
N TYR A 100 12.74 -4.92 -13.43
CA TYR A 100 12.72 -4.57 -12.01
C TYR A 100 11.80 -3.37 -11.73
N ARG A 101 11.91 -2.28 -12.51
CA ARG A 101 11.07 -1.08 -12.34
C ARG A 101 9.60 -1.41 -12.52
N GLN A 102 9.25 -2.22 -13.52
CA GLN A 102 7.86 -2.59 -13.78
C GLN A 102 7.28 -3.39 -12.61
N ASP A 103 8.01 -4.40 -12.15
CA ASP A 103 7.61 -5.23 -11.01
C ASP A 103 7.44 -4.39 -9.75
N LEU A 104 8.40 -3.50 -9.45
CA LEU A 104 8.34 -2.66 -8.26
C LEU A 104 7.19 -1.65 -8.34
N LYS A 105 6.95 -1.01 -9.49
CA LYS A 105 5.80 -0.09 -9.68
C LYS A 105 4.46 -0.79 -9.43
N ALA A 106 4.32 -2.03 -9.92
CA ALA A 106 3.12 -2.82 -9.70
C ALA A 106 2.91 -3.12 -8.21
N LEU A 107 3.99 -3.49 -7.50
CA LEU A 107 3.95 -3.76 -6.06
C LEU A 107 3.60 -2.51 -5.24
N LEU A 108 4.24 -1.36 -5.53
CA LEU A 108 3.96 -0.08 -4.83
C LEU A 108 2.52 0.40 -5.05
N THR A 109 1.97 0.21 -6.26
CA THR A 109 0.57 0.53 -6.56
C THR A 109 -0.40 -0.30 -5.72
N ARG A 110 -0.11 -1.59 -5.55
CA ARG A 110 -0.94 -2.48 -4.71
C ARG A 110 -0.87 -2.11 -3.24
N LEU A 111 0.33 -1.82 -2.75
CA LEU A 111 0.55 -1.34 -1.39
C LEU A 111 -0.27 -0.07 -1.10
N GLN A 112 -0.24 0.92 -1.99
CA GLN A 112 -1.01 2.16 -1.82
C GLN A 112 -2.52 1.90 -1.73
N ARG A 113 -3.06 1.07 -2.62
CA ARG A 113 -4.50 0.72 -2.61
C ARG A 113 -4.91 -0.03 -1.34
N ARG A 114 -3.99 -0.85 -0.81
CA ARG A 114 -4.21 -1.60 0.43
C ARG A 114 -4.28 -0.65 1.63
N VAL A 115 -3.30 0.23 1.78
CA VAL A 115 -3.25 1.26 2.83
C VAL A 115 -4.53 2.11 2.82
N GLU A 116 -4.93 2.62 1.65
CA GLU A 116 -6.15 3.42 1.51
C GLU A 116 -7.40 2.65 1.97
N ARG A 117 -7.51 1.38 1.60
CA ARG A 117 -8.64 0.52 1.99
C ARG A 117 -8.66 0.24 3.48
N GLU A 118 -7.50 -0.02 4.06
CA GLU A 118 -7.35 -0.29 5.49
C GLU A 118 -7.80 0.91 6.31
N GLU A 119 -7.28 2.10 5.99
CA GLU A 119 -7.60 3.32 6.73
C GLU A 119 -9.05 3.77 6.57
N THR A 120 -9.62 3.64 5.37
CA THR A 120 -10.97 4.16 5.09
C THR A 120 -12.10 3.19 5.45
N ARG A 121 -11.81 1.88 5.52
CA ARG A 121 -12.86 0.86 5.70
C ARG A 121 -12.57 -0.10 6.86
N ILE A 122 -11.37 -0.66 6.92
CA ILE A 122 -11.08 -1.76 7.85
C ILE A 122 -10.82 -1.25 9.26
N TYR A 123 -9.92 -0.28 9.42
CA TYR A 123 -9.59 0.29 10.73
C TYR A 123 -10.80 0.97 11.40
N PRO A 124 -11.66 1.72 10.68
CA PRO A 124 -12.91 2.20 11.24
C PRO A 124 -13.85 1.08 11.71
N ALA A 125 -13.94 -0.04 10.99
CA ALA A 125 -14.78 -1.17 11.41
C ALA A 125 -14.24 -1.85 12.68
N ILE A 126 -12.92 -1.99 12.80
CA ILE A 126 -12.27 -2.68 13.93
C ILE A 126 -12.18 -1.80 15.17
N PHE A 127 -11.77 -0.53 15.00
CA PHE A 127 -11.43 0.37 16.09
C PHE A 127 -12.49 1.47 16.32
N GLY A 128 -13.40 1.69 15.36
CA GLY A 128 -14.42 2.75 15.41
C GLY A 128 -15.66 2.42 16.23
N SER A 129 -15.65 1.37 17.05
CA SER A 129 -16.75 1.04 17.97
C SER A 129 -16.49 1.55 19.39
N SER A 130 -16.65 2.86 19.55
CA SER A 130 -17.14 3.45 20.80
C SER A 130 -18.05 4.65 20.50
N ARG A 131 -19.07 4.47 19.62
CA ARG A 131 -20.33 5.26 19.53
C ARG A 131 -21.13 5.07 18.23
N GLN A 132 -21.45 3.85 17.82
CA GLN A 132 -22.52 3.61 16.83
C GLN A 132 -23.64 2.75 17.42
N SER A 133 -24.20 3.21 18.55
CA SER A 133 -25.47 2.69 19.06
C SER A 133 -26.42 3.82 19.49
N ARG A 134 -26.19 5.09 19.10
CA ARG A 134 -27.09 6.18 19.53
C ARG A 134 -27.34 7.37 18.60
N LEU A 135 -26.83 7.42 17.38
CA LEU A 135 -27.18 8.43 16.37
C LEU A 135 -27.09 7.72 15.00
N GLY A 136 -28.13 7.43 14.23
CA GLY A 136 -29.35 8.21 14.06
C GLY A 136 -29.10 9.39 13.13
N ARG A 137 -29.16 9.14 11.81
CA ARG A 137 -29.67 10.06 10.77
C ARG A 137 -28.84 11.34 10.48
N MET A 138 -28.70 11.65 9.18
CA MET A 138 -27.97 12.77 8.55
C MET A 138 -26.47 12.52 8.40
N GLY A 139 -25.78 12.81 7.29
CA GLY A 139 -26.09 13.47 6.03
C GLY A 139 -24.77 13.54 5.24
N GLN A 140 -24.89 13.73 3.93
CA GLN A 140 -23.84 13.65 2.89
C GLN A 140 -22.56 14.47 3.15
N GLY A 141 -21.46 14.02 2.54
CA GLY A 141 -20.27 14.84 2.28
C GLY A 141 -19.28 14.12 1.36
N ARG A 142 -19.50 14.18 0.04
CA ARG A 142 -18.56 13.70 -0.98
C ARG A 142 -17.42 14.71 -1.12
N ILE A 143 -16.17 14.25 -1.05
CA ILE A 143 -15.01 14.99 -1.56
C ILE A 143 -14.74 14.47 -2.97
N ALA A 144 -14.92 15.34 -3.96
CA ALA A 144 -14.56 15.09 -5.35
C ALA A 144 -13.11 15.56 -5.56
N PHE A 145 -12.29 14.71 -6.17
CA PHE A 145 -11.03 15.14 -6.79
C PHE A 145 -11.18 15.06 -8.30
N ALA A 146 -10.78 16.16 -8.95
CA ALA A 146 -10.89 16.37 -10.38
C ALA A 146 -10.02 15.38 -11.16
N THR A 147 -10.66 14.56 -11.98
CA THR A 147 -10.02 13.87 -13.10
C THR A 147 -9.83 14.88 -14.23
N GLY A 148 -8.60 15.36 -14.40
CA GLY A 148 -8.18 16.05 -15.62
C GLY A 148 -7.86 15.03 -16.71
N ALA A 149 -8.85 14.76 -17.55
CA ALA A 149 -8.67 14.13 -18.85
C ALA A 149 -9.29 15.05 -19.91
N GLU A 150 -8.86 14.88 -21.16
CA GLU A 150 -9.22 15.61 -22.38
C GLU A 150 -8.25 16.77 -22.72
N HIS A 151 -7.71 16.95 -23.92
CA HIS A 151 -8.11 16.44 -25.23
C HIS A 151 -6.90 16.35 -26.18
N PHE A 152 -6.85 15.26 -26.94
CA PHE A 152 -6.04 15.08 -28.14
C PHE A 152 -6.71 15.85 -29.29
N ALA A 153 -6.08 16.91 -29.79
CA ALA A 153 -6.56 17.64 -30.96
C ALA A 153 -5.79 17.16 -32.21
N ILE A 154 -6.48 16.42 -33.06
CA ILE A 154 -6.08 16.15 -34.44
C ILE A 154 -6.36 17.42 -35.24
N SER A 155 -5.34 18.02 -35.85
CA SER A 155 -5.49 19.11 -36.81
C SER A 155 -5.45 18.55 -38.24
N PRO A 156 -6.39 18.91 -39.13
CA PRO A 156 -6.22 18.73 -40.56
C PRO A 156 -5.88 20.08 -41.22
N GLN A 157 -4.73 20.15 -41.90
CA GLN A 157 -4.53 20.89 -43.16
C GLN A 157 -3.44 20.20 -43.97
#